data_AF-X1AGI5-F1
#
_entry.id   AF-X1AGI5-F1
#
_cell.length_a   1.000
_cell.length_b   1.000
_cell.length_c   1.000
_cell.angle_alpha   90.00
_cell.angle_beta   90.00
_cell.angle_gamma   90.00
#
_symmetry.space_group_name_H-M   'P 1'
#
loop_
_entity.id
_entity.type
_entity.pdbx_description
1 polymer ?
#
loop_
_entity_poly.entity_id
_entity_poly.type
_entity_poly.pdbx_seq_one_letter_code
_entity_poly.pdbx_strand_id
1 'polypeptide(L)'
;WGFYDVLFNGEKFKFQRPYGSYVMEQVLFKLSFPAEFHAQTAVECAVKLHPQIKDRLHEIEKINLITHESAIRIISKTGDLHNPADRDHCLQYMVAIGLLTGNLTARLCLMDTLGCGLLALRYPECTKLLGPIVPGTIIPKGVPVPGTQFKLDPVQAAFNIGAMIRWLDFNDTWLAAEWGHPSDNLGGILAIADYVSRSNVAQGKPSLTMKTVLTAMIKAHEIQGVLALENSFNRVGLDHVVLVKVASTAVVAELLGCNREQILNAVSLAWVDGQSLRTYRHTPKYLLLCGVDDQWDTRY
;
A
#
# COMPACT_ATOMS: atom_id res chain seq x y z
N TRP A 1 -8.23 -6.63 -30.59
CA TRP A 1 -9.15 -6.65 -29.44
C TRP A 1 -8.34 -7.11 -28.24
N GLY A 2 -8.23 -6.26 -27.22
CA GLY A 2 -7.44 -6.51 -26.02
C GLY A 2 -7.41 -5.27 -25.11
N PHE A 3 -6.85 -5.41 -23.90
CA PHE A 3 -6.85 -4.34 -22.88
C PHE A 3 -6.36 -2.99 -23.44
N TYR A 4 -5.23 -2.99 -24.17
CA TYR A 4 -4.69 -1.76 -24.77
C TYR A 4 -5.61 -1.16 -25.84
N ASP A 5 -6.17 -1.99 -26.74
CA ASP A 5 -7.04 -1.50 -27.82
C ASP A 5 -8.30 -0.83 -27.26
N VAL A 6 -8.86 -1.38 -26.18
CA VAL A 6 -10.14 -0.95 -25.61
C VAL A 6 -9.98 0.24 -24.66
N LEU A 7 -8.95 0.21 -23.81
CA LEU A 7 -8.81 1.18 -22.70
C LEU A 7 -7.71 2.23 -22.94
N PHE A 8 -6.79 1.98 -23.88
CA PHE A 8 -5.63 2.84 -24.13
C PHE A 8 -5.46 3.19 -25.62
N ASN A 9 -6.51 3.05 -26.45
CA ASN A 9 -6.47 3.36 -27.89
C ASN A 9 -5.33 2.65 -28.66
N GLY A 10 -4.94 1.45 -28.23
CA GLY A 10 -3.86 0.67 -28.83
C GLY A 10 -2.45 1.07 -28.36
N GLU A 11 -2.31 2.13 -27.55
CA GLU A 11 -1.02 2.53 -26.97
C GLU A 11 -0.57 1.52 -25.91
N LYS A 12 0.68 1.06 -26.01
CA LYS A 12 1.28 0.17 -25.01
C LYS A 12 1.71 0.97 -23.77
N PHE A 13 1.74 0.31 -22.61
CA PHE A 13 2.30 0.93 -21.41
C PHE A 13 3.75 1.35 -21.63
N LYS A 14 4.07 2.51 -21.07
CA LYS A 14 5.44 3.03 -21.03
C LYS A 14 6.06 2.69 -19.69
N PHE A 15 7.31 2.26 -19.75
CA PHE A 15 8.12 1.89 -18.61
C PHE A 15 9.36 2.76 -18.62
N GLN A 16 9.50 3.66 -17.65
CA GLN A 16 10.68 4.52 -17.53
C GLN A 16 11.95 3.72 -17.22
N ARG A 17 11.81 2.50 -16.66
CA ARG A 17 12.90 1.66 -16.15
C ARG A 17 12.49 0.18 -16.09
N PRO A 18 13.46 -0.77 -16.11
CA PRO A 18 13.21 -2.16 -15.74
C PRO A 18 12.79 -2.31 -14.27
N TYR A 19 12.10 -3.40 -13.95
CA TYR A 19 11.74 -3.75 -12.56
C TYR A 19 13.00 -4.06 -11.72
N GLY A 20 13.01 -3.61 -10.46
CA GLY A 20 14.15 -3.82 -9.56
C GLY A 20 13.76 -3.64 -8.10
N SER A 21 14.42 -2.71 -7.41
CA SER A 21 14.06 -2.21 -6.08
C SER A 21 13.92 -0.69 -6.04
N TYR A 22 13.98 -0.03 -7.20
CA TYR A 22 13.93 1.42 -7.35
C TYR A 22 12.71 2.06 -6.67
N VAL A 23 11.50 1.53 -6.85
CA VAL A 23 10.27 2.04 -6.22
C VAL A 23 10.42 2.06 -4.70
N MET A 24 11.00 1.01 -4.13
CA MET A 24 11.26 0.92 -2.69
C MET A 24 12.45 1.78 -2.23
N GLU A 25 13.45 1.98 -3.09
CA GLU A 25 14.70 2.66 -2.73
C GLU A 25 14.70 4.16 -3.03
N GLN A 26 13.83 4.66 -3.91
CA GLN A 26 14.00 5.96 -4.56
C GLN A 26 12.73 6.80 -4.69
N VAL A 27 11.55 6.33 -4.27
CA VAL A 27 10.33 7.14 -4.45
C VAL A 27 9.37 7.10 -3.26
N LEU A 28 8.98 8.34 -2.90
CA LEU A 28 7.78 8.83 -2.21
C LEU A 28 6.72 7.78 -1.87
N PHE A 29 6.82 7.28 -0.65
CA PHE A 29 5.62 7.16 0.16
C PHE A 29 5.71 8.12 1.35
N LYS A 30 4.84 7.96 2.33
CA LYS A 30 5.34 7.97 3.70
C LYS A 30 6.50 6.92 3.86
N LEU A 31 7.56 6.87 3.02
CA LEU A 31 8.52 5.73 2.95
C LEU A 31 9.95 6.00 2.51
N SER A 32 10.45 7.23 2.28
CA SER A 32 11.87 7.34 2.71
C SER A 32 11.93 6.89 4.17
N PHE A 33 10.84 7.25 4.90
CA PHE A 33 10.50 6.91 6.27
C PHE A 33 8.96 6.81 6.41
N PRO A 34 8.35 5.82 7.11
CA PRO A 34 6.95 5.78 7.60
C PRO A 34 6.66 7.05 8.39
N ALA A 35 6.39 8.10 7.62
CA ALA A 35 6.46 9.47 8.05
C ALA A 35 5.52 10.30 7.18
N GLU A 36 4.71 11.13 7.82
CA GLU A 36 3.91 12.15 7.15
C GLU A 36 4.73 12.95 6.12
N PHE A 37 4.09 13.40 5.03
CA PHE A 37 4.79 13.88 3.83
C PHE A 37 5.72 15.07 4.09
N HIS A 38 5.44 15.90 5.09
CA HIS A 38 6.29 17.02 5.46
C HIS A 38 7.60 16.62 6.14
N ALA A 39 7.74 15.38 6.61
CA ALA A 39 8.95 14.89 7.25
C ALA A 39 9.97 14.28 6.27
N GLN A 40 9.58 13.99 5.03
CA GLN A 40 10.39 13.19 4.10
C GLN A 40 11.80 13.77 3.90
N THR A 41 11.91 15.07 3.64
CA THR A 41 13.21 15.74 3.43
C THR A 41 14.09 15.74 4.67
N ALA A 42 13.51 16.02 5.83
CA ALA A 42 14.23 16.07 7.10
C ALA A 42 14.82 14.70 7.46
N VAL A 43 14.05 13.64 7.24
CA VAL A 43 14.49 12.30 7.59
C VAL A 43 15.43 11.74 6.49
N GLU A 44 15.32 12.18 5.23
CA GLU A 44 16.28 11.81 4.17
C GLU A 44 17.67 12.35 4.50
N CYS A 45 17.72 13.61 4.93
CA CYS A 45 18.94 14.20 5.48
C CYS A 45 19.48 13.40 6.67
N ALA A 46 18.60 12.95 7.56
CA ALA A 46 19.00 12.15 8.71
C ALA A 46 19.69 10.83 8.33
N VAL A 47 19.13 10.09 7.36
CA VAL A 47 19.76 8.86 6.88
C VAL A 47 21.04 9.10 6.10
N LYS A 48 21.12 10.16 5.30
CA LYS A 48 22.37 10.55 4.63
C LYS A 48 23.47 10.93 5.62
N LEU A 49 23.11 11.52 6.76
CA LEU A 49 24.06 11.85 7.83
C LEU A 49 24.47 10.64 8.66
N HIS A 50 23.62 9.61 8.80
CA HIS A 50 23.85 8.48 9.69
C HIS A 50 25.27 7.88 9.60
N PRO A 51 25.83 7.55 8.40
CA PRO A 51 27.18 7.00 8.31
C PRO A 51 28.28 7.90 8.89
N GLN A 52 28.06 9.22 8.90
CA GLN A 52 29.02 10.23 9.37
C GLN A 52 28.94 10.45 10.89
N ILE A 53 27.79 10.19 11.51
CA ILE A 53 27.53 10.55 12.90
C ILE A 53 27.32 9.37 13.85
N LYS A 54 27.05 8.16 13.33
CA LYS A 54 26.65 6.99 14.14
C LYS A 54 27.57 6.70 15.34
N ASP A 55 28.87 6.97 15.21
CA ASP A 55 29.89 6.71 16.24
C ASP A 55 30.13 7.92 17.17
N ARG A 56 29.52 9.08 16.88
CA ARG A 56 29.70 10.36 17.62
C ARG A 56 28.37 11.03 18.01
N LEU A 57 27.29 10.27 18.07
CA LEU A 57 25.97 10.80 18.48
C LEU A 57 26.01 11.47 19.86
N HIS A 58 26.87 10.99 20.76
CA HIS A 58 27.07 11.54 22.11
C HIS A 58 27.73 12.92 22.12
N GLU A 59 28.34 13.36 21.02
CA GLU A 59 28.94 14.69 20.87
C GLU A 59 27.93 15.74 20.39
N ILE A 60 26.70 15.33 20.01
CA ILE A 60 25.69 16.22 19.44
C ILE A 60 24.91 16.92 20.57
N GLU A 61 25.15 18.21 20.75
CA GLU A 61 24.41 19.04 21.71
C GLU A 61 22.99 19.40 21.20
N LYS A 62 22.83 19.65 19.89
CA LYS A 62 21.57 20.11 19.31
C LYS A 62 21.42 19.76 17.83
N ILE A 63 20.18 19.46 17.42
CA ILE A 63 19.78 19.30 16.01
C ILE A 63 18.78 20.42 15.68
N ASN A 64 19.06 21.23 14.66
CA ASN A 64 18.16 22.28 14.18
C ASN A 64 17.56 21.87 12.83
N LEU A 65 16.23 21.86 12.73
CA LEU A 65 15.49 21.53 11.51
C LEU A 65 14.84 22.79 10.94
N ILE A 66 15.01 23.03 9.65
CA ILE A 66 14.30 24.07 8.90
C ILE A 66 13.29 23.36 8.00
N THR A 67 12.01 23.70 8.13
CA THR A 67 10.92 23.05 7.41
C THR A 67 9.78 24.02 7.15
N HIS A 68 8.78 23.61 6.37
CA HIS A 68 7.60 24.40 6.03
C HIS A 68 6.65 24.55 7.23
N GLU A 69 5.87 25.63 7.25
CA GLU A 69 4.88 25.92 8.31
C GLU A 69 3.91 24.75 8.54
N SER A 70 3.46 24.10 7.47
CA SER A 70 2.57 22.94 7.55
C SER A 70 3.20 21.78 8.32
N ALA A 71 4.51 21.55 8.21
CA ALA A 71 5.22 20.54 8.99
C ALA A 71 5.18 20.86 10.48
N ILE A 72 5.38 22.13 10.83
CA ILE A 72 5.34 22.62 12.22
C ILE A 72 3.93 22.42 12.78
N ARG A 73 2.89 22.78 12.02
CA ARG A 73 1.51 22.68 12.49
C ARG A 73 1.02 21.24 12.65
N ILE A 74 1.42 20.35 11.74
CA ILE A 74 0.82 19.02 11.59
C ILE A 74 1.62 17.94 12.35
N ILE A 75 2.95 18.03 12.34
CA ILE A 75 3.81 16.95 12.84
C ILE A 75 4.95 17.40 13.77
N SER A 76 5.07 18.69 14.12
CA SER A 76 5.98 19.10 15.20
C SER A 76 5.30 18.93 16.55
N LYS A 77 5.49 17.76 17.16
CA LYS A 77 4.87 17.41 18.45
C LYS A 77 5.81 17.68 19.63
N THR A 78 5.26 18.14 20.74
CA THR A 78 5.96 18.32 22.03
C THR A 78 5.27 17.50 23.12
N GLY A 79 6.04 16.84 23.99
CA GLY A 79 5.51 15.99 25.06
C GLY A 79 5.55 14.50 24.72
N ASP A 80 4.84 13.69 25.51
CA ASP A 80 4.90 12.22 25.42
C ASP A 80 4.18 11.67 24.17
N LEU A 81 4.78 10.66 23.53
CA LEU A 81 4.23 9.97 22.37
C LEU A 81 3.60 8.63 22.79
N HIS A 82 2.28 8.51 22.72
CA HIS A 82 1.54 7.46 23.42
C HIS A 82 1.31 6.19 22.59
N ASN A 83 1.37 6.28 21.26
CA ASN A 83 1.05 5.18 20.36
C ASN A 83 1.92 5.21 19.07
N PRO A 84 1.90 4.15 18.24
CA PRO A 84 2.67 4.12 16.99
C PRO A 84 2.34 5.25 16.01
N ALA A 85 1.06 5.64 15.91
CA ALA A 85 0.59 6.74 15.06
C ALA A 85 1.05 8.13 15.56
N ASP A 86 1.43 8.25 16.83
CA ASP A 86 2.05 9.46 17.35
C ASP A 86 3.50 9.60 16.90
N ARG A 87 4.18 8.47 16.67
CA ARG A 87 5.61 8.39 16.39
C ARG A 87 5.93 8.61 14.92
N ASP A 88 5.12 8.07 14.01
CA ASP A 88 5.19 8.27 12.55
C ASP A 88 4.57 9.63 12.09
N HIS A 89 3.99 10.40 13.01
CA HIS A 89 3.52 11.78 12.79
C HIS A 89 4.20 12.77 13.76
N CYS A 90 5.40 12.45 14.24
CA CYS A 90 6.26 13.33 15.03
C CYS A 90 7.59 13.55 14.32
N LEU A 91 7.78 14.75 13.76
CA LEU A 91 8.96 15.13 12.97
C LEU A 91 10.27 14.85 13.74
N GLN A 92 10.30 15.20 15.01
CA GLN A 92 11.44 15.02 15.90
C GLN A 92 11.80 13.54 16.06
N TYR A 93 10.80 12.69 16.29
CA TYR A 93 10.99 11.26 16.49
C TYR A 93 11.53 10.60 15.23
N MET A 94 10.95 10.92 14.07
CA MET A 94 11.33 10.31 12.79
C MET A 94 12.77 10.67 12.38
N VAL A 95 13.16 11.94 12.58
CA VAL A 95 14.54 12.39 12.33
C VAL A 95 15.50 11.67 13.28
N ALA A 96 15.16 11.53 14.56
CA ALA A 96 16.00 10.82 15.52
C ALA A 96 16.24 9.36 15.12
N ILE A 97 15.19 8.63 14.69
CA ILE A 97 15.35 7.25 14.21
C ILE A 97 16.22 7.22 12.96
N GLY A 98 16.02 8.11 11.98
CA GLY A 98 16.85 8.19 10.78
C GLY A 98 18.34 8.36 11.09
N LEU A 99 18.68 9.25 12.04
CA LEU A 99 20.05 9.48 12.51
C LEU A 99 20.63 8.26 13.25
N LEU A 100 19.80 7.55 14.02
CA LEU A 100 20.22 6.40 14.82
C LEU A 100 20.41 5.11 14.00
N THR A 101 19.53 4.83 13.04
CA THR A 101 19.45 3.50 12.38
C THR A 101 19.87 3.49 10.92
N GLY A 102 19.94 4.65 10.25
CA GLY A 102 20.40 4.73 8.86
C GLY A 102 19.46 4.12 7.81
N ASN A 103 18.25 3.72 8.20
CA ASN A 103 17.18 3.29 7.29
C ASN A 103 15.81 3.31 7.98
N LEU A 104 14.75 3.25 7.17
CA LEU A 104 13.43 2.76 7.58
C LEU A 104 12.91 1.74 6.55
N THR A 105 13.04 0.44 6.87
CA THR A 105 12.88 -0.71 5.94
C THR A 105 11.43 -1.17 5.69
N ALA A 106 11.19 -2.06 4.69
CA ALA A 106 9.92 -2.76 4.44
C ALA A 106 9.30 -3.45 5.68
N ARG A 107 10.13 -3.82 6.66
CA ARG A 107 9.67 -4.30 7.98
C ARG A 107 8.76 -3.28 8.68
N LEU A 108 9.04 -1.99 8.52
CA LEU A 108 8.26 -0.90 9.10
C LEU A 108 6.97 -0.67 8.32
N CYS A 109 6.98 -0.77 6.98
CA CYS A 109 5.75 -0.80 6.18
C CYS A 109 4.82 -1.93 6.64
N LEU A 110 5.35 -3.13 6.84
CA LEU A 110 4.57 -4.25 7.39
C LEU A 110 3.96 -3.92 8.76
N MET A 111 4.76 -3.36 9.69
CA MET A 111 4.28 -3.00 11.03
C MET A 111 3.21 -1.89 10.99
N ASP A 112 3.43 -0.86 10.18
CA ASP A 112 2.49 0.25 9.96
C ASP A 112 1.16 -0.25 9.39
N THR A 113 1.22 -1.04 8.32
CA THR A 113 0.06 -1.60 7.63
C THR A 113 -0.78 -2.47 8.56
N LEU A 114 -0.13 -3.34 9.35
CA LEU A 114 -0.82 -4.15 10.35
C LEU A 114 -1.41 -3.29 11.48
N GLY A 115 -0.71 -2.22 11.90
CA GLY A 115 -1.21 -1.25 12.87
C GLY A 115 -2.50 -0.56 12.40
N CYS A 116 -2.52 -0.11 11.14
CA CYS A 116 -3.71 0.44 10.49
C CYS A 116 -4.88 -0.56 10.51
N GLY A 117 -4.61 -1.82 10.16
CA GLY A 117 -5.62 -2.88 10.17
C GLY A 117 -6.19 -3.17 11.55
N LEU A 118 -5.36 -3.17 12.60
CA LEU A 118 -5.83 -3.37 13.98
C LEU A 118 -6.67 -2.18 14.47
N LEU A 119 -6.32 -0.95 14.07
CA LEU A 119 -7.11 0.24 14.41
C LEU A 119 -8.49 0.23 13.73
N ALA A 120 -8.57 -0.26 12.48
CA ALA A 120 -9.82 -0.39 11.74
C ALA A 120 -10.87 -1.27 12.43
N LEU A 121 -10.44 -2.23 13.27
CA LEU A 121 -11.33 -3.09 14.05
C LEU A 121 -12.20 -2.33 15.07
N ARG A 122 -11.90 -1.06 15.34
CA ARG A 122 -12.75 -0.19 16.20
C ARG A 122 -13.95 0.39 15.46
N TYR A 123 -14.06 0.20 14.14
CA TYR A 123 -15.08 0.83 13.30
C TYR A 123 -16.08 -0.21 12.80
N PRO A 124 -17.37 -0.15 13.24
CA PRO A 124 -18.40 -1.11 12.83
C PRO A 124 -18.61 -1.21 11.32
N GLU A 125 -18.41 -0.11 10.60
CA GLU A 125 -18.51 -0.08 9.14
C GLU A 125 -17.46 -0.97 8.46
N CYS A 126 -16.28 -1.12 9.07
CA CYS A 126 -15.26 -2.08 8.65
C CYS A 126 -15.66 -3.49 9.06
N THR A 127 -15.92 -3.68 10.35
CA THR A 127 -16.05 -5.03 10.93
C THR A 127 -17.28 -5.79 10.45
N LYS A 128 -18.34 -5.09 10.00
CA LYS A 128 -19.52 -5.73 9.41
C LYS A 128 -19.25 -6.46 8.08
N LEU A 129 -18.12 -6.17 7.43
CA LEU A 129 -17.71 -6.80 6.17
C LEU A 129 -16.71 -7.95 6.39
N LEU A 130 -16.25 -8.14 7.62
CA LEU A 130 -15.26 -9.18 7.97
C LEU A 130 -15.93 -10.52 8.28
N GLY A 131 -15.11 -11.57 8.33
CA GLY A 131 -15.52 -12.93 8.62
C GLY A 131 -15.78 -13.78 7.37
N PRO A 132 -16.27 -15.02 7.58
CA PRO A 132 -16.63 -15.92 6.50
C PRO A 132 -17.90 -15.45 5.79
N ILE A 133 -18.03 -15.76 4.50
CA ILE A 133 -19.26 -15.48 3.73
C ILE A 133 -20.47 -16.14 4.38
N VAL A 134 -20.31 -17.38 4.89
CA VAL A 134 -21.34 -18.11 5.63
C VAL A 134 -20.89 -18.24 7.10
N PRO A 135 -21.58 -17.60 8.06
CA PRO A 135 -21.27 -17.73 9.48
C PRO A 135 -21.24 -19.20 9.94
N GLY A 136 -20.25 -19.55 10.76
CA GLY A 136 -20.05 -20.93 11.23
C GLY A 136 -19.21 -21.82 10.30
N THR A 137 -18.75 -21.31 9.15
CA THR A 137 -17.81 -22.03 8.27
C THR A 137 -16.53 -22.39 9.01
N ILE A 138 -16.12 -23.66 8.94
CA ILE A 138 -14.87 -24.16 9.50
C ILE A 138 -13.93 -24.51 8.36
N ILE A 139 -12.79 -23.82 8.30
CA ILE A 139 -11.72 -24.11 7.34
C ILE A 139 -10.57 -24.79 8.07
N PRO A 140 -10.32 -26.11 7.84
CA PRO A 140 -9.15 -26.78 8.38
C PRO A 140 -7.89 -26.06 7.94
N LYS A 141 -7.05 -25.65 8.91
CA LYS A 141 -5.84 -24.84 8.66
C LYS A 141 -6.11 -23.51 7.95
N GLY A 142 -7.29 -22.93 8.18
CA GLY A 142 -7.64 -21.61 7.66
C GLY A 142 -6.67 -20.52 8.10
N VAL A 143 -6.56 -19.51 7.26
CA VAL A 143 -5.72 -18.32 7.45
C VAL A 143 -6.32 -17.45 8.55
N PRO A 144 -5.57 -17.14 9.62
CA PRO A 144 -6.03 -16.26 10.67
C PRO A 144 -6.05 -14.81 10.19
N VAL A 145 -7.12 -14.09 10.49
CA VAL A 145 -7.19 -12.64 10.26
C VAL A 145 -6.69 -11.91 11.52
N PRO A 146 -5.62 -11.10 11.44
CA PRO A 146 -5.01 -10.44 12.60
C PRO A 146 -6.01 -9.67 13.47
N GLY A 147 -5.92 -9.80 14.80
CA GLY A 147 -6.82 -9.10 15.72
C GLY A 147 -8.25 -9.66 15.80
N THR A 148 -8.55 -10.77 15.13
CA THR A 148 -9.86 -11.44 15.15
C THR A 148 -9.74 -12.93 15.52
N GLN A 149 -10.89 -13.60 15.65
CA GLN A 149 -10.95 -15.06 15.84
C GLN A 149 -11.14 -15.82 14.51
N PHE A 150 -11.23 -15.12 13.38
CA PHE A 150 -11.54 -15.73 12.10
C PHE A 150 -10.39 -16.56 11.56
N LYS A 151 -10.73 -17.74 11.02
CA LYS A 151 -9.84 -18.60 10.22
C LYS A 151 -10.54 -18.94 8.92
N LEU A 152 -10.05 -18.37 7.82
CA LEU A 152 -10.76 -18.32 6.54
C LEU A 152 -9.96 -19.03 5.44
N ASP A 153 -10.58 -19.25 4.29
CA ASP A 153 -9.83 -19.59 3.08
C ASP A 153 -8.94 -18.40 2.66
N PRO A 154 -7.86 -18.62 1.89
CA PRO A 154 -6.91 -17.54 1.56
C PRO A 154 -7.55 -16.38 0.77
N VAL A 155 -8.63 -16.60 0.03
CA VAL A 155 -9.29 -15.54 -0.74
C VAL A 155 -10.07 -14.63 0.20
N GLN A 156 -10.92 -15.21 1.07
CA GLN A 156 -11.69 -14.42 2.03
C GLN A 156 -10.79 -13.76 3.07
N ALA A 157 -9.70 -14.42 3.50
CA ALA A 157 -8.70 -13.83 4.37
C ALA A 157 -7.99 -12.63 3.72
N ALA A 158 -7.63 -12.73 2.43
CA ALA A 158 -7.02 -11.62 1.70
C ALA A 158 -7.94 -10.40 1.64
N PHE A 159 -9.24 -10.61 1.39
CA PHE A 159 -10.22 -9.53 1.43
C PHE A 159 -10.32 -8.90 2.83
N ASN A 160 -10.41 -9.72 3.88
CA ASN A 160 -10.51 -9.24 5.25
C ASN A 160 -9.29 -8.38 5.63
N ILE A 161 -8.08 -8.89 5.40
CA ILE A 161 -6.84 -8.17 5.69
C ILE A 161 -6.76 -6.90 4.83
N GLY A 162 -6.99 -6.99 3.52
CA GLY A 162 -6.94 -5.84 2.61
C GLY A 162 -7.93 -4.73 2.97
N ALA A 163 -9.16 -5.10 3.32
CA ALA A 163 -10.19 -4.16 3.76
C ALA A 163 -9.79 -3.46 5.06
N MET A 164 -9.27 -4.20 6.03
CA MET A 164 -8.83 -3.65 7.32
C MET A 164 -7.69 -2.66 7.15
N ILE A 165 -6.63 -3.04 6.44
CA ILE A 165 -5.39 -2.23 6.36
C ILE A 165 -5.60 -0.91 5.62
N ARG A 166 -6.56 -0.87 4.68
CA ARG A 166 -6.89 0.32 3.89
C ARG A 166 -8.03 1.16 4.47
N TRP A 167 -8.79 0.64 5.43
CA TRP A 167 -10.08 1.18 5.86
C TRP A 167 -10.05 2.67 6.21
N LEU A 168 -9.03 3.07 6.98
CA LEU A 168 -8.92 4.41 7.55
C LEU A 168 -8.07 5.37 6.70
N ASP A 169 -7.55 4.89 5.57
CA ASP A 169 -6.67 5.69 4.70
C ASP A 169 -5.40 6.21 5.40
N PHE A 170 -4.86 5.42 6.34
CA PHE A 170 -3.67 5.77 7.11
C PHE A 170 -2.40 5.04 6.68
N ASN A 171 -2.55 3.96 5.93
CA ASN A 171 -1.47 3.16 5.37
C ASN A 171 -0.66 3.93 4.32
N ASP A 172 0.35 3.28 3.76
CA ASP A 172 1.27 3.91 2.82
C ASP A 172 0.59 4.46 1.55
N THR A 173 1.31 5.31 0.81
CA THR A 173 0.77 5.97 -0.39
C THR A 173 1.85 6.09 -1.46
N TRP A 174 1.51 5.84 -2.71
CA TRP A 174 2.34 6.09 -3.89
C TRP A 174 1.70 7.15 -4.77
N LEU A 175 2.45 8.22 -5.06
CA LEU A 175 1.98 9.32 -5.91
C LEU A 175 2.79 9.39 -7.21
N ALA A 176 2.13 9.07 -8.33
CA ALA A 176 2.69 9.19 -9.66
C ALA A 176 1.62 9.64 -10.68
N ALA A 177 1.76 9.28 -11.97
CA ALA A 177 0.69 9.52 -12.95
C ALA A 177 -0.63 8.84 -12.54
N GLU A 178 -0.54 7.68 -11.87
CA GLU A 178 -1.61 7.13 -11.06
C GLU A 178 -1.24 7.16 -9.57
N TRP A 179 -2.22 7.45 -8.72
CA TRP A 179 -2.07 7.39 -7.26
C TRP A 179 -2.55 6.05 -6.74
N GLY A 180 -1.93 5.50 -5.70
CA GLY A 180 -2.38 4.26 -5.08
C GLY A 180 -1.73 3.97 -3.74
N HIS A 181 -2.04 2.81 -3.15
CA HIS A 181 -1.52 2.38 -1.86
C HIS A 181 -0.93 0.97 -1.98
N PRO A 182 0.38 0.83 -2.28
CA PRO A 182 0.98 -0.48 -2.53
C PRO A 182 0.93 -1.44 -1.34
N SER A 183 0.82 -0.97 -0.10
CA SER A 183 0.60 -1.83 1.06
C SER A 183 -0.69 -2.64 0.97
N ASP A 184 -1.67 -2.25 0.14
CA ASP A 184 -2.92 -2.99 -0.07
C ASP A 184 -2.67 -4.44 -0.53
N ASN A 185 -1.56 -4.68 -1.25
CA ASN A 185 -1.14 -6.02 -1.69
C ASN A 185 -0.81 -6.95 -0.51
N LEU A 186 -0.59 -6.42 0.70
CA LEU A 186 -0.33 -7.22 1.90
C LEU A 186 -1.48 -8.18 2.19
N GLY A 187 -2.72 -7.83 1.85
CA GLY A 187 -3.87 -8.72 2.01
C GLY A 187 -3.65 -10.07 1.31
N GLY A 188 -3.36 -10.04 0.01
CA GLY A 188 -3.08 -11.24 -0.78
C GLY A 188 -1.79 -11.95 -0.34
N ILE A 189 -0.71 -11.18 -0.12
CA ILE A 189 0.60 -11.72 0.25
C ILE A 189 0.55 -12.46 1.59
N LEU A 190 0.00 -11.82 2.63
CA LEU A 190 -0.02 -12.39 3.97
C LEU A 190 -0.95 -13.59 4.04
N ALA A 191 -2.12 -13.51 3.40
CA ALA A 191 -3.07 -14.61 3.39
C ALA A 191 -2.49 -15.86 2.69
N ILE A 192 -1.87 -15.69 1.52
CA ILE A 192 -1.30 -16.83 0.81
C ILE A 192 -0.05 -17.37 1.50
N ALA A 193 0.78 -16.51 2.08
CA ALA A 193 1.99 -16.93 2.77
C ALA A 193 1.68 -17.78 4.01
N ASP A 194 0.67 -17.41 4.79
CA ASP A 194 0.19 -18.21 5.93
C ASP A 194 -0.43 -19.54 5.44
N TYR A 195 -1.29 -19.51 4.41
CA TYR A 195 -1.91 -20.71 3.85
C TYR A 195 -0.86 -21.73 3.34
N VAL A 196 0.12 -21.28 2.55
CA VAL A 196 1.20 -22.12 2.02
C VAL A 196 2.06 -22.63 3.17
N SER A 197 2.37 -21.80 4.17
CA SER A 197 3.15 -22.23 5.34
C SER A 197 2.45 -23.33 6.13
N ARG A 198 1.15 -23.20 6.41
CA ARG A 198 0.36 -24.25 7.09
C ARG A 198 0.28 -25.53 6.27
N SER A 199 0.14 -25.39 4.96
CA SER A 199 0.10 -26.52 4.03
C SER A 199 1.45 -27.26 3.98
N ASN A 200 2.56 -26.51 3.95
CA ASN A 200 3.91 -27.07 3.99
C ASN A 200 4.17 -27.82 5.29
N VAL A 201 3.90 -27.19 6.43
CA VAL A 201 4.11 -27.82 7.76
C VAL A 201 3.31 -29.10 7.87
N ALA A 202 2.07 -29.12 7.38
CA ALA A 202 1.25 -30.33 7.35
C ALA A 202 1.79 -31.45 6.45
N GLN A 203 2.62 -31.12 5.46
CA GLN A 203 3.28 -32.07 4.56
C GLN A 203 4.73 -32.37 5.00
N GLY A 204 5.16 -31.92 6.18
CA GLY A 204 6.55 -32.07 6.64
C GLY A 204 7.56 -31.21 5.89
N LYS A 205 7.11 -30.18 5.15
CA LYS A 205 7.94 -29.21 4.44
C LYS A 205 8.16 -27.95 5.30
N PRO A 206 9.24 -27.20 5.09
CA PRO A 206 9.47 -25.94 5.81
C PRO A 206 8.39 -24.90 5.46
N SER A 207 7.96 -24.14 6.47
CA SER A 207 7.10 -22.96 6.27
C SER A 207 7.84 -21.86 5.53
N LEU A 208 7.09 -20.91 4.94
CA LEU A 208 7.69 -19.68 4.44
C LEU A 208 8.19 -18.81 5.60
N THR A 209 9.08 -17.88 5.30
CA THR A 209 9.65 -16.96 6.31
C THR A 209 9.07 -15.56 6.15
N MET A 210 9.15 -14.73 7.20
CA MET A 210 8.80 -13.31 7.06
C MET A 210 9.71 -12.58 6.06
N LYS A 211 10.94 -13.05 5.83
CA LYS A 211 11.79 -12.53 4.74
C LYS A 211 11.13 -12.73 3.38
N THR A 212 10.46 -13.87 3.16
CA THR A 212 9.69 -14.14 1.94
C THR A 212 8.54 -13.15 1.79
N VAL A 213 7.77 -12.89 2.87
CA VAL A 213 6.69 -11.90 2.87
C VAL A 213 7.20 -10.50 2.53
N LEU A 214 8.27 -10.04 3.18
CA LEU A 214 8.87 -8.73 2.90
C LEU A 214 9.39 -8.62 1.47
N THR A 215 9.95 -9.71 0.93
CA THR A 215 10.39 -9.75 -0.48
C THR A 215 9.21 -9.65 -1.45
N ALA A 216 8.10 -10.34 -1.15
CA ALA A 216 6.88 -10.25 -1.95
C ALA A 216 6.25 -8.84 -1.88
N MET A 217 6.29 -8.17 -0.72
CA MET A 217 5.86 -6.78 -0.59
C MET A 217 6.67 -5.87 -1.53
N ILE A 218 8.01 -5.98 -1.50
CA ILE A 218 8.91 -5.22 -2.39
C ILE A 218 8.53 -5.44 -3.86
N LYS A 219 8.38 -6.70 -4.28
CA LYS A 219 7.99 -7.04 -5.66
C LYS A 219 6.63 -6.43 -6.04
N ALA A 220 5.64 -6.48 -5.16
CA ALA A 220 4.32 -5.93 -5.43
C ALA A 220 4.35 -4.40 -5.55
N HIS A 221 5.12 -3.73 -4.68
CA HIS A 221 5.31 -2.29 -4.73
C HIS A 221 5.95 -1.87 -6.05
N GLU A 222 6.97 -2.60 -6.52
CA GLU A 222 7.59 -2.38 -7.81
C GLU A 222 6.63 -2.52 -8.99
N ILE A 223 5.87 -3.61 -9.05
CA ILE A 223 4.94 -3.84 -10.15
C ILE A 223 3.89 -2.73 -10.21
N GLN A 224 3.23 -2.42 -9.09
CA GLN A 224 2.21 -1.38 -9.02
C GLN A 224 2.80 0.02 -9.24
N GLY A 225 3.89 0.35 -8.55
CA GLY A 225 4.51 1.67 -8.58
C GLY A 225 5.09 2.04 -9.93
N VAL A 226 5.84 1.12 -10.57
CA VAL A 226 6.41 1.37 -11.90
C VAL A 226 5.31 1.51 -12.95
N LEU A 227 4.26 0.68 -12.91
CA LEU A 227 3.12 0.85 -13.81
C LEU A 227 2.42 2.20 -13.62
N ALA A 228 2.32 2.68 -12.38
CA ALA A 228 1.72 3.96 -12.06
C ALA A 228 2.57 5.19 -12.43
N LEU A 229 3.87 5.04 -12.73
CA LEU A 229 4.77 6.17 -12.99
C LEU A 229 4.31 7.05 -14.16
N GLU A 230 3.98 6.42 -15.28
CA GLU A 230 3.64 7.11 -16.53
C GLU A 230 2.23 6.77 -17.04
N ASN A 231 1.54 5.80 -16.43
CA ASN A 231 0.23 5.33 -16.88
C ASN A 231 -0.85 5.72 -15.87
N SER A 232 -1.83 6.50 -16.31
CA SER A 232 -2.91 7.03 -15.47
C SER A 232 -4.24 6.37 -15.86
N PHE A 233 -4.76 5.49 -15.00
CA PHE A 233 -6.03 4.78 -15.18
C PHE A 233 -7.23 5.67 -14.82
N ASN A 234 -7.03 6.64 -13.91
CA ASN A 234 -8.03 7.63 -13.58
C ASN A 234 -8.43 8.48 -14.80
N ARG A 235 -7.49 8.75 -15.73
CA ARG A 235 -7.75 9.48 -16.98
C ARG A 235 -8.63 8.72 -17.96
N VAL A 236 -8.77 7.40 -17.78
CA VAL A 236 -9.64 6.53 -18.58
C VAL A 236 -10.83 6.00 -17.77
N GLY A 237 -11.11 6.59 -16.60
CA GLY A 237 -12.30 6.30 -15.78
C GLY A 237 -12.22 5.06 -14.89
N LEU A 238 -11.07 4.38 -14.85
CA LEU A 238 -10.87 3.16 -14.06
C LEU A 238 -10.16 3.42 -12.74
N ASP A 239 -10.44 2.60 -11.72
CA ASP A 239 -9.81 2.73 -10.41
C ASP A 239 -8.40 2.14 -10.35
N HIS A 240 -7.53 2.75 -9.53
CA HIS A 240 -6.14 2.36 -9.40
C HIS A 240 -5.98 0.95 -8.81
N VAL A 241 -7.03 0.38 -8.19
CA VAL A 241 -7.02 -0.98 -7.63
C VAL A 241 -6.81 -2.06 -8.70
N VAL A 242 -6.95 -1.73 -10.01
CA VAL A 242 -6.47 -2.60 -11.09
C VAL A 242 -4.99 -2.96 -10.90
N LEU A 243 -4.16 -2.01 -10.45
CA LEU A 243 -2.73 -2.24 -10.23
C LEU A 243 -2.48 -3.12 -9.00
N VAL A 244 -3.32 -3.01 -7.97
CA VAL A 244 -3.30 -3.93 -6.81
C VAL A 244 -3.62 -5.35 -7.28
N LYS A 245 -4.66 -5.52 -8.10
CA LYS A 245 -5.03 -6.83 -8.66
C LYS A 245 -3.88 -7.45 -9.46
N VAL A 246 -3.25 -6.68 -10.34
CA VAL A 246 -2.13 -7.14 -11.17
C VAL A 246 -0.89 -7.48 -10.34
N ALA A 247 -0.48 -6.59 -9.44
CA ALA A 247 0.69 -6.80 -8.58
C ALA A 247 0.50 -7.99 -7.63
N SER A 248 -0.65 -8.06 -6.95
CA SER A 248 -1.01 -9.19 -6.09
C SER A 248 -1.04 -10.51 -6.87
N THR A 249 -1.65 -10.54 -8.06
CA THR A 249 -1.70 -11.77 -8.88
C THR A 249 -0.31 -12.30 -9.20
N ALA A 250 0.61 -11.42 -9.63
CA ALA A 250 1.96 -11.81 -9.98
C ALA A 250 2.74 -12.38 -8.78
N VAL A 251 2.71 -11.71 -7.63
CA VAL A 251 3.46 -12.16 -6.44
C VAL A 251 2.81 -13.36 -5.75
N VAL A 252 1.48 -13.43 -5.71
CA VAL A 252 0.75 -14.56 -5.11
C VAL A 252 0.93 -15.83 -5.94
N ALA A 253 0.94 -15.72 -7.28
CA ALA A 253 1.23 -16.87 -8.15
C ALA A 253 2.65 -17.42 -7.89
N GLU A 254 3.64 -16.55 -7.67
CA GLU A 254 5.00 -16.98 -7.31
C GLU A 254 5.04 -17.66 -5.92
N LEU A 255 4.35 -17.12 -4.92
CA LEU A 255 4.25 -17.73 -3.59
C LEU A 255 3.55 -19.10 -3.60
N LEU A 256 2.65 -19.33 -4.55
CA LEU A 256 2.00 -20.62 -4.81
C LEU A 256 2.92 -21.63 -5.52
N GLY A 257 4.11 -21.21 -5.96
CA GLY A 257 5.05 -22.06 -6.69
C GLY A 257 4.69 -22.22 -8.18
N CYS A 258 3.92 -21.30 -8.75
CA CYS A 258 3.61 -21.33 -10.18
C CYS A 258 4.89 -21.17 -11.02
N ASN A 259 4.96 -21.88 -12.14
CA ASN A 259 6.01 -21.68 -13.13
C ASN A 259 5.74 -20.42 -13.98
N ARG A 260 6.70 -20.06 -14.83
CA ARG A 260 6.63 -18.86 -15.69
C ARG A 260 5.36 -18.80 -16.54
N GLU A 261 4.98 -19.88 -17.19
CA GLU A 261 3.79 -19.91 -18.06
C GLU A 261 2.50 -19.75 -17.26
N GLN A 262 2.42 -20.39 -16.08
CA GLN A 262 1.30 -20.22 -15.17
C GLN A 262 1.20 -18.78 -14.64
N ILE A 263 2.32 -18.13 -14.32
CA ILE A 263 2.35 -16.73 -13.90
C ILE A 263 1.91 -15.81 -15.04
N LEU A 264 2.38 -16.05 -16.27
CA LEU A 264 1.94 -15.29 -17.45
C LEU A 264 0.44 -15.42 -17.67
N ASN A 265 -0.10 -16.64 -17.57
CA ASN A 265 -1.53 -16.88 -17.68
C ASN A 265 -2.29 -16.14 -16.57
N ALA A 266 -1.85 -16.24 -15.31
CA ALA A 266 -2.48 -15.56 -14.18
C ALA A 266 -2.51 -14.02 -14.37
N VAL A 267 -1.38 -13.42 -14.75
CA VAL A 267 -1.31 -11.97 -14.98
C VAL A 267 -2.16 -11.55 -16.18
N SER A 268 -2.21 -12.35 -17.25
CA SER A 268 -3.10 -12.08 -18.39
C SER A 268 -4.57 -12.10 -17.98
N LEU A 269 -4.96 -13.03 -17.10
CA LEU A 269 -6.30 -13.09 -16.53
C LEU A 269 -6.62 -11.85 -15.67
N ALA A 270 -5.65 -11.35 -14.89
CA ALA A 270 -5.85 -10.11 -14.10
C ALA A 270 -6.11 -8.88 -14.99
N TRP A 271 -5.50 -8.82 -16.18
CA TRP A 271 -5.73 -7.73 -17.13
C TRP A 271 -7.05 -7.86 -17.90
N VAL A 272 -7.47 -9.07 -18.27
CA VAL A 272 -8.75 -9.29 -18.97
C VAL A 272 -9.97 -9.23 -18.05
N ASP A 273 -9.75 -9.33 -16.74
CA ASP A 273 -10.80 -9.25 -15.74
C ASP A 273 -11.54 -7.89 -15.75
N GLY A 274 -12.75 -7.88 -15.18
CA GLY A 274 -13.53 -6.65 -15.04
C GLY A 274 -12.83 -5.64 -14.12
N GLN A 275 -12.66 -4.41 -14.57
CA GLN A 275 -11.99 -3.36 -13.79
C GLN A 275 -13.00 -2.37 -13.23
N SER A 276 -12.96 -2.14 -11.92
CA SER A 276 -13.93 -1.26 -11.25
C SER A 276 -13.79 0.19 -11.72
N LEU A 277 -14.92 0.85 -11.91
CA LEU A 277 -14.99 2.30 -12.07
C LEU A 277 -14.57 3.03 -10.78
N ARG A 278 -14.31 4.33 -10.87
CA ARG A 278 -13.97 5.20 -9.71
C ARG A 278 -15.13 5.97 -9.11
N THR A 279 -16.37 5.70 -9.51
CA THR A 279 -17.53 6.53 -9.16
C THR A 279 -17.69 6.75 -7.66
N TYR A 280 -17.37 5.73 -6.84
CA TYR A 280 -17.45 5.81 -5.37
C TYR A 280 -16.38 6.70 -4.70
N ARG A 281 -15.40 7.21 -5.45
CA ARG A 281 -14.36 8.13 -4.96
C ARG A 281 -14.66 9.60 -5.27
N HIS A 282 -15.74 9.87 -6.00
CA HIS A 282 -16.11 11.22 -6.41
C HIS A 282 -17.48 11.58 -5.85
N THR A 283 -17.62 12.79 -5.32
CA THR A 283 -18.92 13.34 -4.95
C THR A 283 -19.80 13.43 -6.20
N PRO A 284 -21.10 13.05 -6.15
CA PRO A 284 -21.99 13.21 -7.28
C PRO A 284 -21.98 14.67 -7.75
N LYS A 285 -21.63 14.91 -9.02
CA LYS A 285 -21.86 16.21 -9.65
C LYS A 285 -23.27 16.18 -10.22
N TYR A 286 -24.18 16.96 -9.63
CA TYR A 286 -25.51 17.16 -10.20
C TYR A 286 -25.37 18.03 -11.45
N LEU A 287 -25.85 17.51 -12.59
CA LEU A 287 -26.10 18.32 -13.78
C LEU A 287 -27.53 18.86 -13.64
N LEU A 288 -27.68 20.15 -13.34
CA LEU A 288 -28.98 20.83 -13.40
C LEU A 288 -29.35 21.01 -14.88
N LEU A 289 -30.01 20.02 -15.46
CA LEU A 289 -30.72 20.14 -16.74
C LEU A 289 -32.12 20.67 -16.46
N CYS A 290 -32.24 21.91 -15.99
CA CYS A 290 -33.45 22.74 -16.06
C CYS A 290 -33.21 24.08 -15.35
N GLY A 291 -33.26 25.16 -16.14
CA GLY A 291 -33.57 26.51 -15.70
C GLY A 291 -34.55 27.07 -16.72
N VAL A 292 -35.83 27.04 -16.38
CA VAL A 292 -36.86 27.85 -17.03
C VAL A 292 -36.60 29.29 -16.59
N ASP A 293 -36.66 30.22 -17.54
CA ASP A 293 -36.54 31.68 -17.45
C ASP A 293 -35.21 32.27 -17.95
N ASP A 294 -35.28 32.62 -19.24
CA ASP A 294 -34.73 33.77 -19.98
C ASP A 294 -33.28 34.24 -19.76
N GLN A 295 -32.57 34.23 -20.90
CA GLN A 295 -31.30 34.89 -21.25
C GLN A 295 -30.03 34.04 -21.14
N TRP A 296 -29.84 33.18 -22.14
CA TRP A 296 -28.52 32.68 -22.53
C TRP A 296 -27.83 33.70 -23.44
N ASP A 297 -26.98 34.58 -22.89
CA ASP A 297 -25.96 35.28 -23.69
C ASP A 297 -24.77 34.33 -23.91
N THR A 298 -24.64 33.84 -25.13
CA THR A 298 -23.55 32.96 -25.58
C THR A 298 -22.67 33.70 -26.58
N ARG A 299 -21.95 34.72 -26.11
CA ARG A 299 -20.87 35.35 -26.87
C ARG A 299 -19.56 35.29 -26.10
N TYR A 300 -18.78 34.25 -26.40
CA TYR A 300 -17.32 34.26 -26.37
C TYR A 300 -16.83 34.22 -27.81
#